data_AF-A0A536AEN7-F1
#
_entry.id   AF-A0A536AEN7-F1
#
_cell.length_a   1.000
_cell.length_b   1.000
_cell.length_c   1.000
_cell.angle_alpha   90.00
_cell.angle_beta   90.00
_cell.angle_gamma   90.00
#
_symmetry.space_group_name_H-M   'P 1'
#
loop_
_entity.id
_entity.type
_entity.pdbx_description
1 polymer ?
#
loop_
_entity_poly.entity_id
_entity_poly.type
_entity_poly.pdbx_seq_one_letter_code
_entity_poly.pdbx_strand_id
1 'polypeptide(L)' 'MANEGKMLDPVCDMIVDVAEQREQGLTIERPEREYAFCGAGCLERFAKDPKRYIPKVERWLATGESAPPRM' A
#
# COMPACT_ATOMS: atom_id res chain seq x y z
N MET A 1 11.06 3.07 17.08
CA MET A 1 9.83 3.74 16.61
C MET A 1 9.73 3.44 15.13
N ALA A 2 8.78 2.59 14.74
CA ALA A 2 8.67 2.03 13.40
C ALA A 2 8.35 3.15 12.39
N ASN A 3 9.29 3.50 11.53
CA ASN A 3 9.16 4.61 10.57
C ASN A 3 9.55 4.19 9.13
N GLU A 4 9.47 2.91 8.79
CA GLU A 4 9.77 2.41 7.45
C GLU A 4 8.65 1.50 6.93
N GLY A 5 7.43 2.04 6.92
CA GLY A 5 6.23 1.38 6.40
C GLY A 5 5.43 2.28 5.48
N LYS A 6 6.07 3.14 4.66
CA LYS A 6 5.33 4.01 3.74
C LYS A 6 4.88 3.24 2.50
N MET A 7 3.65 3.47 2.07
CA MET A 7 3.08 2.86 0.87
C MET A 7 2.29 3.89 0.06
N LEU A 8 2.38 3.79 -1.27
CA LEU A 8 1.50 4.53 -2.16
C LEU A 8 0.09 3.95 -2.12
N ASP A 9 -0.89 4.78 -1.74
CA ASP A 9 -2.30 4.52 -2.00
C ASP A 9 -2.54 4.58 -3.53
N PRO A 10 -2.87 3.45 -4.17
CA PRO A 10 -3.01 3.42 -5.62
C PRO A 10 -4.26 4.15 -6.13
N VAL A 11 -5.22 4.46 -5.25
CA VAL A 11 -6.49 5.12 -5.60
C VAL A 11 -6.31 6.62 -5.70
N CYS A 12 -5.55 7.23 -4.78
CA CYS A 12 -5.40 8.68 -4.68
C CYS A 12 -3.96 9.20 -4.87
N ASP A 13 -2.98 8.31 -5.11
CA ASP A 13 -1.57 8.63 -5.29
C ASP A 13 -0.90 9.25 -4.04
N MET A 14 -1.51 9.08 -2.87
CA MET A 14 -1.00 9.60 -1.61
C MET A 14 -0.07 8.58 -0.94
N ILE A 15 1.05 9.03 -0.40
CA ILE A 15 1.92 8.18 0.42
C ILE A 15 1.35 8.13 1.83
N VAL A 16 1.01 6.93 2.29
CA VAL A 16 0.43 6.67 3.60
C VAL A 16 1.36 5.81 4.43
N ASP A 17 1.25 5.88 5.76
CA ASP A 17 1.96 4.98 6.65
C ASP A 17 1.13 3.70 6.88
N VAL A 18 1.70 2.55 6.56
CA VAL A 18 1.07 1.24 6.68
C VAL A 18 0.83 0.88 8.14
N ALA A 19 1.74 1.23 9.06
CA ALA A 19 1.57 0.91 10.47
C ALA A 19 0.42 1.72 11.07
N GLU A 20 0.37 3.02 10.79
CA GLU A 20 -0.74 3.90 11.19
C GLU A 20 -2.06 3.37 10.61
N GLN A 21 -2.07 2.96 9.34
CA GLN A 21 -3.30 2.54 8.66
C GLN A 21 -3.76 1.17 9.14
N ARG A 22 -2.83 0.32 9.55
CA ARG A 22 -3.13 -0.96 10.18
C ARG A 22 -3.81 -0.77 11.52
N GLU A 23 -3.34 0.16 12.35
CA GLU A 23 -3.98 0.51 13.62
C GLU A 23 -5.40 1.08 13.40
N GLN A 24 -5.61 1.79 12.30
CA GLN A 24 -6.92 2.31 11.91
C GLN A 24 -7.82 1.28 11.20
N GLY A 25 -7.32 0.09 10.86
CA GLY A 25 -8.06 -0.91 10.08
C GLY A 25 -8.28 -0.50 8.61
N LEU A 26 -7.45 0.39 8.10
CA LEU A 26 -7.42 0.87 6.71
C LEU A 26 -6.39 0.11 5.86
N THR A 27 -6.09 -1.12 6.23
CA THR A 27 -5.24 -2.03 5.45
C THR A 27 -6.02 -3.24 4.93
N ILE A 28 -5.55 -3.80 3.82
CA ILE A 28 -6.03 -5.07 3.28
C ILE A 28 -4.84 -5.99 3.09
N GLU A 29 -4.87 -7.14 3.75
CA GLU A 29 -3.93 -8.23 3.52
C GLU A 29 -4.32 -8.99 2.24
N ARG A 30 -3.36 -9.12 1.31
CA ARG A 30 -3.49 -9.85 0.04
C ARG A 30 -2.33 -10.84 -0.12
N PRO A 31 -2.44 -11.82 -1.04
CA PRO A 31 -1.37 -12.79 -1.28
C PRO A 31 -0.04 -12.15 -1.69
N GLU A 32 -0.10 -10.96 -2.30
CA GLU A 32 1.07 -10.22 -2.76
C GLU A 32 1.73 -9.45 -1.61
N ARG A 33 0.93 -8.71 -0.82
CA ARG A 33 1.36 -7.91 0.34
C ARG A 33 0.16 -7.34 1.11
N GLU A 34 0.43 -6.68 2.23
CA GLU A 34 -0.50 -5.76 2.87
C GLU A 34 -0.54 -4.42 2.11
N TYR A 35 -1.75 -3.95 1.80
CA TYR A 35 -1.98 -2.64 1.17
C TYR A 35 -2.59 -1.67 2.16
N ALA A 36 -2.08 -0.44 2.22
CA ALA A 36 -2.62 0.63 3.06
C ALA A 36 -3.33 1.71 2.23
N PHE A 37 -4.39 2.28 2.79
CA PHE A 37 -5.22 3.28 2.13
C PHE A 37 -5.38 4.52 3.00
N CYS A 38 -5.50 5.70 2.38
CA CYS A 38 -5.67 6.95 3.13
C CYS A 38 -7.04 7.05 3.82
N GLY A 39 -7.97 6.15 3.53
CA GLY A 39 -9.31 6.14 4.09
C GLY A 39 -10.19 5.00 3.56
N ALA A 40 -11.35 4.81 4.20
CA ALA A 40 -12.28 3.73 3.86
C ALA A 40 -12.75 3.77 2.40
N GLY A 41 -12.96 4.96 1.82
CA GLY A 41 -13.36 5.08 0.43
C GLY A 41 -12.31 4.60 -0.58
N CYS A 42 -11.01 4.75 -0.27
CA CYS A 42 -9.93 4.19 -1.08
C CYS A 42 -9.88 2.66 -0.92
N LEU A 43 -10.02 2.18 0.32
CA LEU A 43 -10.09 0.75 0.63
C LEU A 43 -11.22 0.06 -0.14
N GLU A 44 -12.44 0.62 -0.14
CA GLU A 44 -13.58 0.08 -0.87
C GLU A 44 -13.37 0.07 -2.39
N ARG A 45 -12.78 1.13 -2.95
CA ARG A 45 -12.46 1.20 -4.38
C ARG A 45 -11.42 0.16 -4.78
N PHE A 46 -10.40 -0.01 -3.95
CA PHE A 46 -9.41 -1.07 -4.14
C PHE A 46 -10.04 -2.45 -4.01
N ALA A 47 -10.93 -2.67 -3.04
CA ALA A 47 -11.62 -3.95 -2.86
C ALA A 47 -12.51 -4.32 -4.06
N LYS A 48 -13.10 -3.33 -4.74
CA LYS A 48 -13.88 -3.54 -5.97
C LYS A 48 -13.01 -3.98 -7.15
N ASP A 49 -11.87 -3.33 -7.37
CA ASP A 49 -11.01 -3.57 -8.54
C ASP A 49 -9.51 -3.65 -8.21
N PRO A 50 -9.07 -4.59 -7.36
CA PRO A 50 -7.69 -4.60 -6.85
C PRO A 50 -6.66 -4.81 -7.97
N LYS A 51 -7.00 -5.64 -8.98
CA LYS A 51 -6.14 -5.93 -10.13
C LYS A 51 -5.74 -4.69 -10.93
N ARG A 52 -6.56 -3.64 -10.91
CA ARG A 52 -6.27 -2.37 -11.59
C ARG A 52 -5.22 -1.54 -10.85
N TYR A 53 -5.16 -1.69 -9.53
CA TYR A 53 -4.38 -0.85 -8.62
C TYR A 53 -3.08 -1.52 -8.17
N ILE A 54 -3.06 -2.84 -8.03
CA ILE A 54 -1.89 -3.65 -7.69
C ILE A 54 -0.65 -3.25 -8.51
N PRO A 55 -0.68 -3.21 -9.87
CA PRO A 55 0.51 -2.92 -10.66
C PRO A 55 1.10 -1.53 -10.38
N LYS A 56 0.27 -0.59 -9.93
CA LYS A 56 0.67 0.78 -9.60
C LYS A 56 1.46 0.83 -8.29
N VAL A 57 0.97 0.12 -7.26
CA VAL A 57 1.69 -0.03 -5.99
C VAL A 57 2.99 -0.80 -6.22
N GLU A 58 2.93 -1.93 -6.95
CA GLU A 58 4.11 -2.73 -7.30
C GLU A 58 5.17 -1.89 -8.02
N ARG A 59 4.75 -1.05 -8.97
CA ARG A 59 5.65 -0.14 -9.67
C ARG A 59 6.29 0.88 -8.72
N TRP A 60 5.51 1.48 -7.83
CA TRP A 60 6.03 2.45 -6.86
C TRP A 60 7.10 1.82 -5.96
N LEU A 61 6.83 0.62 -5.45
CA LEU A 61 7.76 -0.15 -4.63
C LEU A 61 9.02 -0.58 -5.40
N ALA A 62 8.85 -0.99 -6.66
CA ALA A 62 9.95 -1.37 -7.54
C ALA A 62 10.86 -0.17 -7.88
N THR A 63 10.33 1.06 -7.88
CA THR A 63 11.12 2.29 -8.12
C THR A 63 11.86 2.85 -6.90
N GLY A 64 11.70 2.25 -5.71
CA GLY A 64 12.63 2.45 -4.60
C GLY A 64 12.07 3.20 -3.40
N GLU A 65 11.60 2.43 -2.42
CA GLU A 65 12.09 2.54 -1.05
C GLU A 65 12.03 1.12 -0.43
N SER A 66 13.21 0.59 -0.06
CA SER A 66 13.44 -0.64 0.72
C SER A 66 13.21 -2.02 0.07
N ALA A 67 14.11 -2.41 -0.83
CA ALA A 67 14.74 -3.74 -0.75
C ALA A 67 16.15 -3.68 -1.38
N PRO A 68 17.23 -4.07 -0.67
CA PRO A 68 18.51 -4.28 -1.33
C PRO A 68 18.39 -5.46 -2.32
N PRO A 69 19.15 -5.46 -3.42
CA PRO A 69 19.20 -6.62 -4.30
C PRO A 69 19.71 -7.82 -3.50
N ARG A 70 18.88 -8.84 -3.34
CA ARG A 70 19.37 -10.15 -2.91
C ARG A 70 20.04 -10.80 -4.11
N MET A 71 21.37 -10.66 -4.16
CA MET A 71 22.29 -11.50 -4.93
C MET A 71 22.50 -12.84 -4.24
#